data_AF-A0A2K1KG40-F1
#
_entry.id   AF-A0A2K1KG40-F1
#
_cell.length_a   1.000
_cell.length_b   1.000
_cell.length_c   1.000
_cell.angle_alpha   90.00
_cell.angle_beta   90.00
_cell.angle_gamma   90.00
#
_symmetry.space_group_name_H-M   'P 1'
#
loop_
_entity.id
_entity.type
_entity.pdbx_description
1 polymer ?
#
loop_
_entity_poly.entity_id
_entity_poly.type
_entity_poly.pdbx_seq_one_letter_code
_entity_poly.pdbx_strand_id
1 'polypeptide(L)' 'MLVFQEILPPPNEHFTESRQAVPLITRRLNSLQQVDELT' A
#
# COMPACT_ATOMS: atom_id res chain seq x y z
N MET A 1 7.30 -21.58 15.90
CA MET A 1 7.54 -20.77 14.69
C MET A 1 6.48 -19.69 14.67
N LEU A 2 6.85 -18.47 15.06
CA LEU A 2 5.94 -17.33 14.93
C LEU A 2 5.90 -16.96 13.45
N VAL A 3 4.83 -17.36 12.77
CA VAL A 3 4.49 -16.78 11.48
C VAL A 3 3.87 -15.43 11.82
N PHE A 4 4.68 -14.38 11.80
CA PHE A 4 4.12 -13.05 11.61
C PHE A 4 3.48 -13.12 10.22
N GLN A 5 2.16 -13.26 10.15
CA GLN A 5 1.42 -12.96 8.93
C GLN A 5 1.67 -11.47 8.69
N GLU A 6 2.77 -11.14 8.00
CA GLU A 6 2.97 -9.79 7.51
C GLU A 6 1.77 -9.48 6.63
N ILE A 7 1.05 -8.42 6.97
CA ILE A 7 -0.12 -7.94 6.23
C ILE A 7 0.42 -7.34 4.92
N LEU A 8 0.83 -8.23 4.02
CA LEU A 8 1.37 -7.89 2.72
C LEU A 8 0.25 -8.03 1.68
N PRO A 9 0.11 -7.06 0.78
CA PRO A 9 -0.81 -7.21 -0.34
C PRO A 9 -0.39 -8.42 -1.18
N PRO A 10 -1.35 -9.17 -1.74
CA PRO A 10 -1.09 -10.18 -2.75
C PRO A 10 -0.16 -9.68 -3.87
N PRO A 11 0.62 -10.56 -4.51
CA PRO A 11 1.59 -10.15 -5.53
C PRO A 11 1.00 -9.35 -6.72
N ASN A 12 -0.30 -9.51 -6.97
CA ASN A 12 -1.03 -8.82 -8.03
C ASN A 12 -1.67 -7.49 -7.61
N GLU A 13 -1.57 -7.09 -6.35
CA GLU A 13 -2.21 -5.87 -5.82
C GLU A 13 -1.21 -4.72 -5.61
N HIS A 14 0.06 -4.89 -6.00
CA HIS A 14 1.07 -3.83 -5.85
C HIS A 14 0.83 -2.62 -6.78
N PHE A 15 0.19 -2.83 -7.93
CA PHE A 15 -0.01 -1.81 -8.97
C PHE A 15 -1.37 -1.99 -9.65
N THR A 16 -1.94 -0.90 -10.14
CA THR A 16 -3.17 -0.90 -10.94
C THR A 16 -2.87 -0.40 -12.36
N GLU A 17 -3.80 -0.59 -13.30
CA GLU A 17 -3.64 -0.12 -14.68
C GLU A 17 -3.36 1.39 -14.76
N SER A 18 -4.02 2.17 -13.91
CA SER A 18 -3.88 3.62 -13.83
C SER A 18 -2.66 4.07 -13.03
N ARG A 19 -1.96 3.16 -12.33
CA ARG A 19 -0.87 3.52 -11.41
C ARG A 19 0.28 2.51 -11.47
N GLN A 20 1.30 2.89 -12.22
CA GLN A 20 2.56 2.15 -12.32
C GLN A 20 3.70 2.76 -11.49
N ALA A 21 3.45 3.89 -10.82
CA ALA A 21 4.41 4.51 -9.92
C ALA A 21 4.31 3.92 -8.50
N VAL A 22 5.45 3.84 -7.81
CA VAL A 22 5.52 3.31 -6.44
C VAL A 22 4.59 4.11 -5.51
N PRO A 23 3.71 3.43 -4.75
CA PRO A 23 2.75 4.09 -3.88
C PRO A 23 3.39 4.61 -2.59
N LEU A 24 4.13 5.72 -2.68
CA LEU A 24 4.81 6.35 -1.56
C LEU A 24 3.87 7.22 -0.72
N ILE A 25 3.92 7.05 0.60
CA ILE A 25 3.29 7.97 1.55
C ILE A 25 4.20 9.19 1.72
N THR A 26 3.72 10.35 1.29
CA THR A 26 4.50 11.59 1.24
C THR A 26 4.05 12.64 2.25
N ARG A 27 2.81 12.52 2.76
CA ARG A 27 2.22 13.49 3.69
C ARG A 27 2.13 12.87 5.07
N ARG A 28 2.76 13.52 6.05
CA ARG A 28 2.78 13.03 7.45
C ARG A 28 1.42 13.12 8.15
N LEU A 29 0.68 14.22 7.97
CA LEU A 29 -0.56 14.46 8.72
C LEU A 29 -1.78 13.73 8.14
N ASN A 30 -1.77 13.43 6.84
CA ASN A 30 -2.88 12.80 6.13
C ASN A 30 -2.50 11.41 5.60
N SER A 31 -1.55 10.74 6.24
CA SER A 31 -1.03 9.45 5.79
C SER A 31 -2.11 8.37 5.71
N LEU A 32 -3.08 8.38 6.64
CA LEU A 32 -4.20 7.43 6.63
C LEU A 32 -5.08 7.59 5.39
N GLN A 33 -5.51 8.83 5.10
CA GLN A 33 -6.25 9.13 3.87
C GLN A 33 -5.44 8.76 2.63
N GLN A 34 -4.12 8.99 2.67
CA GLN A 34 -3.23 8.63 1.58
C GLN A 34 -3.14 7.12 1.36
N VAL A 35 -3.34 6.29 2.40
CA VAL A 35 -3.41 4.83 2.30
C VAL A 35 -4.77 4.38 1.75
N ASP A 36 -5.86 5.00 2.19
CA ASP A 36 -7.21 4.73 1.68
C ASP A 36 -7.31 5.02 0.16
N GLU A 37 -6.62 6.05 -0.31
CA GLU A 37 -6.51 6.36 -1.75
C GLU A 37 -5.72 5.30 -2.56
N LEU A 38 -5.01 4.37 -1.93
CA LEU A 38 -4.25 3.31 -2.59
C LEU A 38 -5.02 1.99 -2.75
N THR A 39 -6.19 1.88 -2.13
CA THR A 39 -7.02 0.65 -2.08
C THR A 39 -8.08 0.68 -3.18
#